data_AF-A0A9P5QW14-F1
#
_entry.id   AF-A0A9P5QW14-F1
#
_cell.length_a   1.000
_cell.length_b   1.000
_cell.length_c   1.000
_cell.angle_alpha   90.00
_cell.angle_beta   90.00
_cell.angle_gamma   90.00
#
_symmetry.space_group_name_H-M   'P 1'
#
loop_
_entity.id
_entity.type
_entity.pdbx_description
1 polymer ?
#
loop_
_entity_poly.entity_id
_entity_poly.type
_entity_poly.pdbx_seq_one_letter_code
_entity_poly.pdbx_strand_id
1 'polypeptide(L)'
;MSVPLLLSVAELKSQLGGPVVVDGSWHMPASGRNPYKEFKENGHIPGARYFDIESIKDKTSSLPHMMPTASQFAEQVGELGISNDDHVVVYDTVGFNSAPRVYWMLKAFGHEKVSVLNGGFKSWTTAGYPVEKEEANITAKKYSVPTLNPNRIKYYDQVLKIVKDKDNTITIIDARPAARFTGAAPEPRAGLSSGHMPGAKNVPFLELSDMQTGELYNDQQLRAAFIRAGVNIQQLQDSTEQGKEVILSCGSGVTASALYFALEKLGVKNLAVFDGSWTEYASRPEIPRIDLAADNYADSIKSFSVLPNQVLVAPTADNERLQTLLKNQSKDAYWVQPLAFDPQDPLAQIHTLLDAGADKVILPYAAFASDIESFSHIPQERLAVGLTPADFDKVDRLLNTVSAFILDVDTTAESLEVIKAVAQIAQKGLLPRGGVKRVVASFSGEGPANTPGVLAISELGRIGVDTLLSSDILSTDHQEGKLNVGEAFMATIVSDRTDGLFPTVVVDEQGISLGLVYSSLESVVESFRIHQGVYFSRSRGLWHKGASSGSTQDLIKVQVDCDSDALQFTVHQHGT
;
A
#
# COMPACT_ATOMS: atom_id res chain seq x y z
N MET A 1 8.77 -5.40 -39.13
CA MET A 1 7.87 -4.32 -38.66
C MET A 1 7.60 -4.56 -37.19
N SER A 2 7.66 -3.52 -36.36
CA SER A 2 7.25 -3.60 -34.95
C SER A 2 5.73 -3.76 -34.87
N VAL A 3 5.25 -4.55 -33.91
CA VAL A 3 3.82 -4.66 -33.58
C VAL A 3 3.54 -3.86 -32.30
N PRO A 4 2.32 -3.33 -32.10
CA PRO A 4 1.98 -2.64 -30.86
C PRO A 4 2.01 -3.60 -29.67
N LEU A 5 2.40 -3.13 -28.49
CA LEU A 5 2.38 -3.95 -27.26
C LEU A 5 0.95 -4.33 -26.85
N LEU A 6 0.02 -3.39 -26.99
CA LEU A 6 -1.36 -3.50 -26.57
C LEU A 6 -2.26 -3.22 -27.79
N LEU A 7 -3.24 -4.09 -28.03
CA LEU A 7 -4.26 -3.91 -29.07
C LEU A 7 -5.63 -3.73 -28.44
N SER A 8 -6.42 -2.79 -28.93
CA SER A 8 -7.85 -2.74 -28.62
C SER A 8 -8.61 -3.89 -29.29
N VAL A 9 -9.77 -4.22 -28.74
CA VAL A 9 -10.66 -5.23 -29.34
C VAL A 9 -11.13 -4.84 -30.75
N ALA A 10 -11.29 -3.54 -31.03
CA ALA A 10 -11.66 -3.04 -32.36
C ALA A 10 -10.52 -3.24 -33.37
N GLU A 11 -9.27 -2.97 -32.97
CA GLU A 11 -8.10 -3.21 -33.82
C GLU A 11 -7.95 -4.68 -34.15
N LEU A 12 -8.00 -5.57 -33.14
CA LEU A 12 -7.98 -7.02 -33.39
C LEU A 12 -9.12 -7.45 -34.32
N LYS A 13 -10.34 -6.93 -34.11
CA LYS A 13 -11.50 -7.27 -34.93
C LYS A 13 -11.30 -6.91 -36.40
N SER A 14 -10.68 -5.77 -36.69
CA SER A 14 -10.39 -5.30 -38.06
C SER A 14 -9.36 -6.15 -38.80
N GLN A 15 -8.51 -6.89 -38.07
CA GLN A 15 -7.43 -7.69 -38.62
C GLN A 15 -7.57 -9.20 -38.35
N LEU A 16 -8.77 -9.68 -38.00
CA LEU A 16 -9.02 -11.12 -37.80
C LEU A 16 -8.55 -11.93 -39.02
N GLY A 17 -7.89 -13.06 -38.74
CA GLY A 17 -7.24 -13.90 -39.75
C GLY A 17 -5.82 -13.46 -40.11
N GLY A 18 -5.36 -12.29 -39.63
CA GLY A 18 -3.97 -11.84 -39.73
C GLY A 18 -3.07 -12.41 -38.63
N PRO A 19 -3.20 -11.96 -37.36
CA PRO A 19 -2.40 -12.47 -36.26
C PRO A 19 -2.90 -13.84 -35.78
N VAL A 20 -2.00 -14.59 -35.16
CA VAL A 20 -2.36 -15.77 -34.36
C VAL A 20 -2.93 -15.30 -33.03
N VAL A 21 -4.19 -15.62 -32.77
CA VAL A 21 -4.83 -15.30 -31.49
C VAL A 21 -4.67 -16.46 -30.51
N VAL A 22 -4.30 -16.15 -29.28
CA VAL A 22 -4.06 -17.14 -28.23
C VAL A 22 -4.84 -16.77 -26.97
N ASP A 23 -5.65 -17.70 -26.48
CA ASP A 23 -6.23 -17.63 -25.14
C ASP A 23 -5.22 -18.20 -24.13
N GLY A 24 -4.63 -17.32 -23.33
CA GLY A 24 -3.73 -17.66 -22.23
C GLY A 24 -4.44 -17.71 -20.88
N SER A 25 -5.75 -17.98 -20.84
CA SER A 25 -6.53 -17.99 -19.60
C SER A 25 -6.03 -19.02 -18.61
N TRP A 26 -5.83 -18.56 -17.38
CA TRP A 26 -5.56 -19.39 -16.23
C TRP A 26 -6.16 -18.75 -14.98
N HIS A 27 -6.67 -19.59 -14.09
CA HIS A 27 -7.29 -19.15 -12.84
C HIS A 27 -6.67 -19.89 -11.66
N MET A 28 -6.59 -19.21 -10.52
CA MET A 28 -6.22 -19.86 -9.26
C MET A 28 -7.20 -21.01 -8.97
N PRO A 29 -6.75 -22.16 -8.41
CA PRO A 29 -7.63 -23.27 -8.07
C PRO A 29 -8.84 -22.87 -7.19
N ALA A 30 -8.63 -21.91 -6.28
CA ALA A 30 -9.67 -21.38 -5.39
C ALA A 30 -10.84 -20.69 -6.12
N SER A 31 -10.68 -20.29 -7.39
CA SER A 31 -11.76 -19.70 -8.19
C SER A 31 -12.83 -20.72 -8.61
N GLY A 32 -12.52 -22.01 -8.58
CA GLY A 32 -13.39 -23.06 -9.13
C GLY A 32 -13.59 -23.00 -10.65
N ARG A 33 -12.88 -22.11 -11.35
CA ARG A 33 -12.98 -21.91 -12.79
C ARG A 33 -12.05 -22.85 -13.54
N ASN A 34 -12.55 -23.43 -14.63
CA ASN A 34 -11.75 -24.26 -15.53
C ASN A 34 -11.56 -23.53 -16.86
N PRO A 35 -10.37 -22.94 -17.11
CA PRO A 35 -10.14 -22.08 -18.27
C PRO A 35 -10.34 -22.80 -19.61
N TYR A 36 -9.87 -24.05 -19.75
CA TYR A 36 -10.07 -24.82 -20.98
C TYR A 36 -11.56 -25.16 -21.22
N LYS A 37 -12.30 -25.48 -20.16
CA LYS A 37 -13.75 -25.69 -20.26
C LYS A 37 -14.46 -24.40 -20.69
N GLU A 38 -14.09 -23.26 -20.11
CA GLU A 38 -14.62 -21.94 -20.49
C GLU A 38 -14.34 -21.63 -21.96
N PHE A 39 -13.10 -21.85 -22.43
CA PHE A 39 -12.69 -21.68 -23.82
C PHE A 39 -13.61 -22.43 -24.80
N LYS A 40 -13.98 -23.68 -24.47
CA LYS A 40 -14.89 -24.48 -25.33
C LYS A 40 -16.36 -24.13 -25.17
N GLU A 41 -16.84 -24.01 -23.94
CA GLU A 41 -18.28 -23.94 -23.66
C GLU A 41 -18.84 -22.52 -23.72
N ASN A 42 -18.11 -21.55 -23.17
CA ASN A 42 -18.46 -20.13 -23.23
C ASN A 42 -18.06 -19.54 -24.59
N GLY A 43 -17.08 -20.16 -25.25
CA GLY A 43 -16.53 -19.78 -26.53
C GLY A 43 -15.30 -18.89 -26.39
N HIS A 44 -14.68 -18.60 -27.53
CA HIS A 44 -13.42 -17.90 -27.68
C HIS A 44 -13.42 -16.97 -28.90
N ILE A 45 -12.40 -16.10 -28.99
CA ILE A 45 -12.20 -15.24 -30.17
C ILE A 45 -12.00 -16.11 -31.42
N PRO A 46 -12.58 -15.77 -32.59
CA PRO A 46 -12.48 -16.59 -33.79
C PRO A 46 -11.05 -16.97 -34.16
N GLY A 47 -10.81 -18.27 -34.39
CA GLY A 47 -9.51 -18.84 -34.70
C GLY A 47 -8.49 -18.84 -33.55
N ALA A 48 -8.92 -18.48 -32.32
CA ALA A 48 -8.04 -18.51 -31.15
C ALA A 48 -7.64 -19.95 -30.79
N ARG A 49 -6.47 -20.06 -30.15
CA ARG A 49 -5.88 -21.32 -29.70
C ARG A 49 -5.68 -21.25 -28.21
N TYR A 50 -5.95 -22.33 -27.49
CA TYR A 50 -5.76 -22.36 -26.05
C TYR A 50 -4.28 -22.63 -25.73
N PHE A 51 -3.62 -21.66 -25.09
CA PHE A 51 -2.25 -21.80 -24.59
C PHE A 51 -2.32 -22.14 -23.11
N ASP A 52 -2.17 -23.44 -22.84
CA ASP A 52 -2.25 -23.96 -21.49
C ASP A 52 -0.95 -23.77 -20.72
N ILE A 53 -0.87 -22.72 -19.90
CA ILE A 53 0.32 -22.47 -19.07
C ILE A 53 0.59 -23.58 -18.03
N GLU A 54 -0.39 -24.45 -17.73
CA GLU A 54 -0.17 -25.62 -16.89
C GLU A 54 0.52 -26.76 -17.64
N SER A 55 0.30 -26.85 -18.95
CA SER A 55 0.96 -27.83 -19.80
C SER A 55 2.30 -27.32 -20.34
N ILE A 56 2.39 -26.03 -20.65
CA ILE A 56 3.56 -25.35 -21.21
C ILE A 56 4.43 -24.77 -20.09
N LYS A 57 5.01 -25.68 -19.30
CA LYS A 57 5.90 -25.39 -18.18
C LYS A 57 6.97 -26.46 -18.04
N ASP A 58 7.97 -26.22 -17.21
CA ASP A 58 8.90 -27.28 -16.80
C ASP A 58 8.18 -28.30 -15.90
N LYS A 59 7.88 -29.47 -16.48
CA LYS A 59 7.20 -30.59 -15.81
C LYS A 59 8.11 -31.36 -14.86
N THR A 60 9.42 -31.07 -14.84
CA THR A 60 10.38 -31.73 -13.93
C THR A 60 10.48 -31.01 -12.59
N SER A 61 10.09 -29.74 -12.53
CA SER A 61 10.05 -28.97 -11.30
C SER A 61 8.81 -29.30 -10.46
N SER A 62 9.00 -29.38 -9.13
CA SER A 62 7.88 -29.40 -8.18
C SER A 62 7.25 -28.02 -7.98
N LEU A 63 7.90 -26.97 -8.50
CA LEU A 63 7.42 -25.60 -8.41
C LEU A 63 6.35 -25.31 -9.49
N PRO A 64 5.38 -24.45 -9.17
CA PRO A 64 4.32 -24.05 -10.09
C PRO A 64 4.84 -23.16 -11.23
N HIS A 65 4.31 -23.38 -12.44
CA HIS A 65 4.46 -22.53 -13.63
C HIS A 65 5.90 -22.20 -14.09
N MET A 66 6.90 -22.95 -13.64
CA MET A 66 8.29 -22.72 -14.05
C MET A 66 8.44 -22.73 -15.57
N MET A 67 9.26 -21.82 -16.10
CA MET A 67 9.54 -21.68 -17.52
C MET A 67 9.94 -23.05 -18.11
N PRO A 68 9.32 -23.50 -19.22
CA PRO A 68 9.70 -24.75 -19.87
C PRO A 68 11.14 -24.69 -20.40
N THR A 69 11.71 -25.84 -20.74
CA THR A 69 12.94 -25.86 -21.54
C THR A 69 12.67 -25.29 -22.94
N ALA A 70 13.70 -24.75 -23.59
CA ALA A 70 13.57 -24.21 -24.95
C ALA A 70 13.00 -25.22 -25.96
N SER A 71 13.39 -26.50 -25.85
CA SER A 71 12.88 -27.56 -26.71
C SER A 71 11.39 -27.83 -26.49
N GLN A 72 10.95 -27.92 -25.23
CA GLN A 72 9.54 -28.09 -24.88
C GLN A 72 8.69 -26.91 -25.35
N PHE A 73 9.20 -25.68 -25.17
CA PHE A 73 8.54 -24.47 -25.64
C PHE A 73 8.37 -24.51 -27.17
N ALA A 74 9.43 -24.80 -27.91
CA ALA A 74 9.39 -24.85 -29.37
C ALA A 74 8.42 -25.92 -29.89
N GLU A 75 8.42 -27.11 -29.29
CA GLU A 75 7.49 -28.18 -29.65
C GLU A 75 6.04 -27.74 -29.43
N GLN A 76 5.68 -27.32 -28.22
CA GLN A 76 4.29 -27.04 -27.84
C GLN A 76 3.75 -25.76 -28.49
N VAL A 77 4.57 -24.73 -28.66
CA VAL A 77 4.18 -23.53 -29.42
C VAL A 77 4.03 -23.83 -30.91
N GLY A 78 4.85 -24.74 -31.45
CA GLY A 78 4.69 -25.26 -32.81
C GLY A 78 3.41 -26.06 -33.02
N GLU A 79 3.02 -26.89 -32.04
CA GLU A 79 1.74 -27.61 -32.01
C GLU A 79 0.54 -26.67 -32.04
N LEU A 80 0.65 -25.51 -31.38
CA LEU A 80 -0.30 -24.42 -31.50
C LEU A 80 -0.23 -23.70 -32.85
N GLY A 81 0.46 -24.21 -33.87
CA GLY A 81 0.51 -23.62 -35.22
C GLY A 81 1.17 -22.24 -35.27
N ILE A 82 2.05 -21.93 -34.32
CA ILE A 82 2.83 -20.68 -34.26
C ILE A 82 4.21 -20.95 -34.85
N SER A 83 4.67 -20.04 -35.70
CA SER A 83 6.05 -19.98 -36.21
C SER A 83 6.77 -18.75 -35.65
N ASN A 84 8.09 -18.72 -35.76
CA ASN A 84 8.93 -17.64 -35.20
C ASN A 84 8.57 -16.23 -35.71
N ASP A 85 7.94 -16.13 -36.89
CA ASP A 85 7.63 -14.87 -37.56
C ASP A 85 6.17 -14.40 -37.43
N ASP A 86 5.30 -15.25 -36.89
CA ASP A 86 3.88 -14.91 -36.71
C ASP A 86 3.73 -13.75 -35.72
N HIS A 87 2.72 -12.90 -35.93
CA HIS A 87 2.29 -11.96 -34.90
C HIS A 87 1.32 -12.66 -33.97
N VAL A 88 1.67 -12.80 -32.70
CA VAL A 88 0.83 -13.43 -31.68
C VAL A 88 0.07 -12.36 -30.88
N VAL A 89 -1.25 -12.51 -30.74
CA VAL A 89 -2.09 -11.67 -29.88
C VAL A 89 -2.64 -12.54 -28.76
N VAL A 90 -2.24 -12.24 -27.54
CA VAL A 90 -2.61 -12.99 -26.34
C VAL A 90 -3.76 -12.28 -25.63
N TYR A 91 -4.76 -13.02 -25.19
CA TYR A 91 -5.79 -12.54 -24.28
C TYR A 91 -6.03 -13.54 -23.14
N ASP A 92 -6.78 -13.13 -22.13
CA ASP A 92 -7.37 -14.04 -21.15
C ASP A 92 -8.82 -13.61 -20.85
N THR A 93 -9.55 -14.46 -20.11
CA THR A 93 -10.97 -14.23 -19.78
C THR A 93 -11.20 -13.18 -18.70
N VAL A 94 -10.16 -12.70 -18.01
CA VAL A 94 -10.26 -11.65 -16.98
C VAL A 94 -9.92 -10.28 -17.58
N GLY A 95 -9.02 -10.25 -18.56
CA GLY A 95 -8.52 -9.06 -19.25
C GLY A 95 -7.01 -8.94 -19.14
N PHE A 96 -6.51 -8.84 -17.91
CA PHE A 96 -5.10 -8.62 -17.62
C PHE A 96 -4.62 -9.43 -16.39
N ASN A 97 -4.71 -10.76 -16.48
CA ASN A 97 -4.36 -11.66 -15.38
C ASN A 97 -3.23 -12.63 -15.76
N SER A 98 -3.50 -13.54 -16.69
CA SER A 98 -2.57 -14.61 -17.11
C SER A 98 -2.02 -14.41 -18.51
N ALA A 99 -2.69 -13.63 -19.36
CA ALA A 99 -2.18 -13.24 -20.69
C ALA A 99 -0.78 -12.61 -20.64
N PRO A 100 -0.45 -11.73 -19.67
CA PRO A 100 0.90 -11.18 -19.55
C PRO A 100 1.98 -12.25 -19.33
N ARG A 101 1.65 -13.40 -18.70
CA ARG A 101 2.59 -14.52 -18.53
C ARG A 101 2.97 -15.14 -19.86
N VAL A 102 2.00 -15.43 -20.72
CA VAL A 102 2.25 -15.97 -22.07
C VAL A 102 3.02 -14.97 -22.92
N TYR A 103 2.66 -13.67 -22.84
CA TYR A 103 3.41 -12.58 -23.46
C TYR A 103 4.89 -12.60 -23.04
N TRP A 104 5.14 -12.65 -21.73
CA TRP A 104 6.51 -12.67 -21.19
C TRP A 104 7.27 -13.94 -21.58
N MET A 105 6.63 -15.12 -21.60
CA MET A 105 7.26 -16.37 -22.05
C MET A 105 7.74 -16.27 -23.49
N LEU A 106 6.87 -15.79 -24.39
CA LEU A 106 7.20 -15.55 -25.81
C LEU A 106 8.39 -14.60 -25.93
N LYS A 107 8.36 -13.46 -25.21
CA LYS A 107 9.46 -12.49 -25.18
C LYS A 107 10.74 -13.11 -24.63
N ALA A 108 10.69 -13.83 -23.52
CA ALA A 108 11.87 -14.44 -22.92
C ALA A 108 12.56 -15.43 -23.88
N PHE A 109 11.81 -16.08 -24.77
CA PHE A 109 12.33 -16.93 -25.85
C PHE A 109 12.61 -16.20 -27.18
N GLY A 110 12.62 -14.86 -27.17
CA GLY A 110 12.99 -14.03 -28.32
C GLY A 110 11.88 -13.82 -29.36
N HIS A 111 10.64 -14.19 -29.05
CA HIS A 111 9.49 -13.90 -29.91
C HIS A 111 8.99 -12.47 -29.68
N GLU A 112 9.49 -11.51 -30.47
CA GLU A 112 9.22 -10.08 -30.27
C GLU A 112 7.87 -9.62 -30.83
N LYS A 113 7.30 -10.34 -31.81
CA LYS A 113 6.03 -9.98 -32.48
C LYS A 113 4.83 -10.44 -31.65
N VAL A 114 4.70 -9.93 -30.43
CA VAL A 114 3.60 -10.29 -29.53
C VAL A 114 2.88 -9.05 -28.99
N SER A 115 1.55 -9.12 -28.92
CA SER A 115 0.68 -8.11 -28.33
C SER A 115 -0.24 -8.73 -27.27
N VAL A 116 -0.70 -7.94 -26.31
CA VAL A 116 -1.81 -8.30 -25.42
C VAL A 116 -3.08 -7.60 -25.89
N LEU A 117 -4.23 -8.29 -25.83
CA LEU A 117 -5.53 -7.72 -26.12
C LEU A 117 -6.06 -6.95 -24.90
N ASN A 118 -6.23 -5.63 -25.03
CA ASN A 118 -6.74 -4.79 -23.96
C ASN A 118 -8.17 -5.17 -23.58
N GLY A 119 -8.41 -5.47 -22.31
CA GLY A 119 -9.72 -5.93 -21.84
C GLY A 119 -10.01 -7.41 -22.09
N GLY A 120 -9.12 -8.10 -22.81
CA GLY A 120 -9.19 -9.53 -23.10
C GLY A 120 -10.54 -9.99 -23.67
N PHE A 121 -10.96 -11.20 -23.31
CA PHE A 121 -12.21 -11.78 -23.80
C PHE A 121 -13.45 -11.02 -23.31
N LYS A 122 -13.35 -10.40 -22.13
CA LYS A 122 -14.43 -9.65 -21.52
C LYS A 122 -14.80 -8.43 -22.35
N SER A 123 -13.83 -7.58 -22.71
CA SER A 123 -14.10 -6.45 -23.61
C SER A 123 -14.52 -6.91 -25.01
N TRP A 124 -13.99 -8.05 -25.50
CA TRP A 124 -14.38 -8.60 -26.81
C TRP A 124 -15.87 -8.94 -26.87
N THR A 125 -16.35 -9.68 -25.88
CA THR A 125 -17.76 -10.09 -25.78
C THR A 125 -18.67 -8.92 -25.44
N THR A 126 -18.23 -7.98 -24.59
CA THR A 126 -18.96 -6.75 -24.27
C THR A 126 -19.17 -5.87 -25.50
N ALA A 127 -18.19 -5.81 -26.40
CA ALA A 127 -18.30 -5.12 -27.69
C ALA A 127 -19.21 -5.83 -28.71
N GLY A 128 -19.78 -7.00 -28.36
CA GLY A 128 -20.66 -7.77 -29.24
C GLY A 128 -19.94 -8.40 -30.42
N TYR A 129 -18.62 -8.63 -30.33
CA TYR A 129 -17.86 -9.23 -31.42
C TYR A 129 -18.05 -10.75 -31.51
N PRO A 130 -17.83 -11.35 -32.69
CA PRO A 130 -18.11 -12.77 -32.92
C PRO A 130 -17.31 -13.68 -32.00
N VAL A 131 -17.90 -14.81 -31.60
CA VAL A 131 -17.29 -15.84 -30.74
C VAL A 131 -17.49 -17.20 -31.39
N GLU A 132 -16.48 -18.07 -31.28
CA GLU A 132 -16.50 -19.47 -31.74
C GLU A 132 -16.51 -20.42 -30.54
N LYS A 133 -17.06 -21.62 -30.71
CA LYS A 133 -17.05 -22.69 -29.69
C LYS A 133 -16.35 -23.95 -30.18
N GLU A 134 -16.39 -24.18 -31.48
CA GLU A 134 -15.62 -25.24 -32.14
C GLU A 134 -14.14 -24.87 -32.09
N GLU A 135 -13.29 -25.81 -31.68
CA GLU A 135 -11.85 -25.57 -31.67
C GLU A 135 -11.34 -25.35 -33.10
N ALA A 136 -10.38 -24.43 -33.24
CA ALA A 136 -9.72 -24.22 -34.51
C ALA A 136 -9.03 -25.51 -34.99
N ASN A 137 -9.16 -25.83 -36.26
CA ASN A 137 -8.36 -26.90 -36.87
C ASN A 137 -6.92 -26.39 -37.06
N ILE A 138 -6.04 -26.68 -36.10
CA ILE A 138 -4.69 -26.16 -36.04
C ILE A 138 -3.74 -27.06 -36.84
N THR A 139 -3.17 -26.53 -37.92
CA THR A 139 -2.01 -27.16 -38.57
C THR A 139 -0.76 -26.77 -37.80
N ALA A 140 -0.11 -27.77 -37.18
CA ALA A 140 1.16 -27.56 -36.49
C ALA A 140 2.19 -26.92 -37.43
N LYS A 141 2.95 -25.97 -36.90
CA LYS A 141 4.05 -25.29 -37.60
C LYS A 141 5.37 -25.62 -36.92
N LYS A 142 6.47 -25.49 -37.68
CA LYS A 142 7.80 -25.56 -37.09
C LYS A 142 8.08 -24.26 -36.34
N TYR A 143 8.33 -24.38 -35.03
CA TYR A 143 8.97 -23.35 -34.23
C TYR A 143 10.42 -23.77 -33.97
N SER A 144 11.39 -22.92 -34.31
CA SER A 144 12.81 -23.23 -34.09
C SER A 144 13.14 -23.15 -32.61
N VAL A 145 13.95 -24.10 -32.10
CA VAL A 145 14.38 -24.13 -30.69
C VAL A 145 15.05 -22.79 -30.34
N PRO A 146 14.45 -21.98 -29.46
CA PRO A 146 14.96 -20.66 -29.13
C PRO A 146 16.09 -20.71 -28.11
N THR A 147 16.75 -19.58 -27.91
CA THR A 147 17.62 -19.36 -26.73
C THR A 147 16.85 -18.53 -25.72
N LEU A 148 16.78 -19.02 -24.48
CA LEU A 148 16.19 -18.27 -23.37
C LEU A 148 17.06 -17.06 -23.04
N ASN A 149 16.48 -15.86 -23.01
CA ASN A 149 17.20 -14.63 -22.71
C ASN A 149 17.43 -14.49 -21.19
N PRO A 150 18.67 -14.60 -20.69
CA PRO A 150 18.97 -14.55 -19.26
C PRO A 150 18.74 -13.18 -18.62
N ASN A 151 18.51 -12.13 -19.42
CA ASN A 151 18.16 -10.79 -18.92
C ASN A 151 16.65 -10.61 -18.71
N ARG A 152 15.81 -11.57 -19.14
CA ARG A 152 14.35 -11.53 -18.97
C ARG A 152 13.84 -12.45 -17.87
N ILE A 153 14.72 -13.26 -17.29
CA ILE A 153 14.39 -14.26 -16.26
C ILE A 153 15.48 -14.31 -15.19
N LYS A 154 15.07 -14.46 -13.92
CA LYS A 154 15.97 -14.75 -12.80
C LYS A 154 15.55 -15.99 -12.05
N TYR A 155 16.55 -16.64 -11.47
CA TYR A 155 16.40 -17.83 -10.64
C TYR A 155 16.81 -17.56 -9.19
N TYR A 156 16.40 -18.46 -8.30
CA TYR A 156 16.55 -18.31 -6.86
C TYR A 156 17.95 -17.88 -6.41
N ASP A 157 19.02 -18.54 -6.86
CA ASP A 157 20.37 -18.24 -6.37
C ASP A 157 20.82 -16.81 -6.71
N GLN A 158 20.36 -16.29 -7.87
CA GLN A 158 20.65 -14.92 -8.29
C GLN A 158 19.91 -13.92 -7.39
N VAL A 159 18.61 -14.16 -7.14
CA VAL A 159 17.78 -13.29 -6.28
C VAL A 159 18.23 -13.35 -4.82
N LEU A 160 18.54 -14.54 -4.31
CA LEU A 160 19.05 -14.72 -2.95
C LEU A 160 20.37 -13.96 -2.75
N LYS A 161 21.28 -14.00 -3.73
CA LYS A 161 22.53 -13.25 -3.68
C LYS A 161 22.26 -11.74 -3.59
N ILE A 162 21.38 -11.22 -4.44
CA ILE A 162 21.00 -9.79 -4.46
C ILE A 162 20.44 -9.36 -3.09
N VAL A 163 19.54 -10.17 -2.53
CA VAL A 163 18.95 -9.91 -1.21
C VAL A 163 19.99 -9.97 -0.09
N LYS A 164 20.88 -10.99 -0.09
CA LYS A 164 21.92 -11.14 0.94
C LYS A 164 22.97 -10.03 0.89
N ASP A 165 23.35 -9.61 -0.31
CA ASP A 165 24.32 -8.54 -0.51
C ASP A 165 23.73 -7.14 -0.25
N LYS A 166 22.40 -7.04 -0.02
CA LYS A 166 21.66 -5.77 0.11
C LYS A 166 21.96 -4.83 -1.06
N ASP A 167 21.97 -5.36 -2.28
CA ASP A 167 22.31 -4.60 -3.47
C ASP A 167 21.20 -3.61 -3.83
N ASN A 168 21.32 -2.38 -3.32
CA ASN A 168 20.39 -1.28 -3.54
C ASN A 168 20.41 -0.75 -4.99
N THR A 169 21.24 -1.30 -5.88
CA THR A 169 21.24 -0.94 -7.30
C THR A 169 20.18 -1.68 -8.11
N ILE A 170 19.61 -2.76 -7.56
CA ILE A 170 18.59 -3.58 -8.20
C ILE A 170 17.25 -3.36 -7.49
N THR A 171 16.21 -3.05 -8.25
CA THR A 171 14.86 -2.88 -7.69
C THR A 171 14.08 -4.19 -7.81
N ILE A 172 13.55 -4.71 -6.70
CA ILE A 172 12.65 -5.87 -6.69
C ILE A 172 11.22 -5.37 -6.48
N ILE A 173 10.27 -5.79 -7.32
CA ILE A 173 8.85 -5.41 -7.22
C ILE A 173 7.99 -6.67 -7.19
N ASP A 174 7.16 -6.82 -6.16
CA ASP A 174 6.26 -7.96 -5.95
C ASP A 174 4.82 -7.59 -6.30
N ALA A 175 4.20 -8.43 -7.15
CA ALA A 175 2.85 -8.23 -7.68
C ALA A 175 1.72 -8.80 -6.81
N ARG A 176 2.02 -9.48 -5.70
CA ARG A 176 1.01 -10.08 -4.82
C ARG A 176 0.13 -9.01 -4.17
N PRO A 177 -1.11 -9.36 -3.78
CA PRO A 177 -1.92 -8.50 -2.91
C PRO A 177 -1.16 -8.08 -1.66
N ALA A 178 -1.38 -6.83 -1.21
CA ALA A 178 -0.65 -6.23 -0.10
C ALA A 178 -0.67 -7.11 1.16
N ALA A 179 -1.83 -7.66 1.54
CA ALA A 179 -1.93 -8.52 2.72
C ALA A 179 -1.00 -9.75 2.68
N ARG A 180 -0.74 -10.33 1.50
CA ARG A 180 0.19 -11.47 1.37
C ARG A 180 1.65 -11.02 1.42
N PHE A 181 1.94 -9.87 0.82
CA PHE A 181 3.26 -9.24 0.85
C PHE A 181 3.65 -8.82 2.26
N THR A 182 2.73 -8.22 3.01
CA THR A 182 2.96 -7.78 4.39
C THR A 182 2.96 -8.95 5.37
N GLY A 183 2.33 -10.08 5.05
CA GLY A 183 2.19 -11.20 5.98
C GLY A 183 0.82 -11.30 6.64
N ALA A 184 -0.03 -10.28 6.50
CA ALA A 184 -1.37 -10.22 7.08
C ALA A 184 -2.36 -11.27 6.55
N ALA A 185 -2.09 -11.86 5.38
CA ALA A 185 -2.85 -12.97 4.82
C ALA A 185 -1.94 -14.19 4.55
N PRO A 186 -2.46 -15.41 4.69
CA PRO A 186 -1.72 -16.62 4.36
C PRO A 186 -1.46 -16.72 2.85
N GLU A 187 -0.37 -17.38 2.49
CA GLU A 187 -0.16 -17.80 1.11
C GLU A 187 -1.17 -18.91 0.72
N PRO A 188 -1.66 -18.94 -0.54
CA PRO A 188 -2.60 -19.97 -0.99
C PRO A 188 -2.06 -21.40 -0.88
N ARG A 189 -0.74 -21.57 -0.81
CA ARG A 189 -0.06 -22.85 -0.67
C ARG A 189 0.18 -23.13 0.81
N ALA A 190 -0.43 -24.20 1.33
CA ALA A 190 -0.32 -24.58 2.73
C ALA A 190 1.15 -24.80 3.15
N GLY A 191 1.50 -24.33 4.35
CA GLY A 191 2.84 -24.47 4.92
C GLY A 191 3.88 -23.49 4.39
N LEU A 192 3.55 -22.65 3.40
CA LEU A 192 4.44 -21.60 2.92
C LEU A 192 4.36 -20.38 3.86
N SER A 193 5.52 -19.85 4.21
CA SER A 193 5.63 -18.61 4.99
C SER A 193 5.07 -17.41 4.21
N SER A 194 4.33 -16.52 4.87
CA SER A 194 3.93 -15.22 4.31
C SER A 194 5.05 -14.16 4.45
N GLY A 195 4.81 -12.95 3.94
CA GLY A 195 5.80 -11.87 3.94
C GLY A 195 6.45 -11.65 2.57
N HIS A 196 7.62 -11.00 2.54
CA HIS A 196 8.33 -10.63 1.31
C HIS A 196 9.86 -10.64 1.44
N MET A 197 10.54 -10.52 0.30
CA MET A 197 12.01 -10.38 0.20
C MET A 197 12.43 -9.00 0.73
N PRO A 198 13.46 -8.89 1.59
CA PRO A 198 13.99 -7.62 2.03
C PRO A 198 14.32 -6.67 0.87
N GLY A 199 13.91 -5.41 1.00
CA GLY A 199 14.10 -4.38 -0.04
C GLY A 199 13.10 -4.42 -1.19
N ALA A 200 12.24 -5.44 -1.29
CA ALA A 200 11.20 -5.48 -2.32
C ALA A 200 10.14 -4.39 -2.08
N LYS A 201 9.60 -3.85 -3.18
CA LYS A 201 8.43 -2.96 -3.20
C LYS A 201 7.19 -3.74 -3.60
N ASN A 202 6.00 -3.32 -3.17
CA ASN A 202 4.76 -4.01 -3.50
C ASN A 202 3.87 -3.17 -4.41
N VAL A 203 3.64 -3.66 -5.63
CA VAL A 203 2.68 -3.09 -6.57
C VAL A 203 1.69 -4.21 -6.91
N PRO A 204 0.55 -4.32 -6.19
CA PRO A 204 -0.42 -5.37 -6.47
C PRO A 204 -0.88 -5.33 -7.93
N PHE A 205 -0.86 -6.47 -8.62
CA PHE A 205 -1.20 -6.52 -10.06
C PHE A 205 -2.64 -6.04 -10.34
N LEU A 206 -3.54 -6.15 -9.35
CA LEU A 206 -4.91 -5.66 -9.42
C LEU A 206 -5.00 -4.13 -9.58
N GLU A 207 -3.93 -3.40 -9.26
CA GLU A 207 -3.87 -1.94 -9.46
C GLU A 207 -3.46 -1.54 -10.88
N LEU A 208 -3.23 -2.50 -11.80
CA LEU A 208 -2.77 -2.22 -13.17
C LEU A 208 -3.93 -2.14 -14.17
N SER A 209 -5.08 -2.72 -13.86
CA SER A 209 -6.22 -2.80 -14.77
C SER A 209 -7.54 -2.49 -14.08
N ASP A 210 -8.50 -2.00 -14.83
CA ASP A 210 -9.88 -1.86 -14.39
C ASP A 210 -10.51 -3.25 -14.22
N MET A 211 -11.01 -3.59 -13.04
CA MET A 211 -11.60 -4.91 -12.77
C MET A 211 -12.97 -5.12 -13.43
N GLN A 212 -13.68 -4.04 -13.75
CA GLN A 212 -14.97 -4.08 -14.43
C GLN A 212 -14.81 -4.30 -15.93
N THR A 213 -13.81 -3.70 -16.57
CA THR A 213 -13.60 -3.87 -18.02
C THR A 213 -12.53 -4.92 -18.34
N GLY A 214 -11.60 -5.16 -17.43
CA GLY A 214 -10.38 -5.95 -17.65
C GLY A 214 -9.30 -5.17 -18.42
N GLU A 215 -9.54 -3.89 -18.73
CA GLU A 215 -8.64 -3.08 -19.53
C GLU A 215 -7.46 -2.60 -18.68
N LEU A 216 -6.27 -2.65 -19.27
CA LEU A 216 -5.09 -2.06 -18.68
C LEU A 216 -5.29 -0.55 -18.56
N TYR A 217 -4.93 -0.01 -17.41
CA TYR A 217 -4.97 1.42 -17.19
C TYR A 217 -4.05 2.19 -18.15
N ASN A 218 -4.38 3.46 -18.39
CA ASN A 218 -3.54 4.33 -19.21
C ASN A 218 -2.20 4.66 -18.51
N ASP A 219 -1.26 5.23 -19.26
CA ASP A 219 0.10 5.49 -18.76
C ASP A 219 0.13 6.35 -17.48
N GLN A 220 -0.78 7.32 -17.34
CA GLN A 220 -0.87 8.17 -16.15
C GLN A 220 -1.33 7.36 -14.93
N GLN A 221 -2.37 6.56 -15.09
CA GLN A 221 -2.91 5.70 -14.03
C GLN A 221 -1.91 4.60 -13.63
N LEU A 222 -1.22 3.98 -14.59
CA LEU A 222 -0.15 3.04 -14.32
C LEU A 222 0.98 3.70 -13.52
N ARG A 223 1.48 4.87 -13.96
CA ARG A 223 2.49 5.64 -13.21
C ARG A 223 2.03 5.92 -11.78
N ALA A 224 0.76 6.28 -11.58
CA ALA A 224 0.21 6.51 -10.25
C ALA A 224 0.22 5.24 -9.38
N ALA A 225 -0.10 4.06 -9.94
CA ALA A 225 -0.04 2.79 -9.21
C ALA A 225 1.39 2.47 -8.72
N PHE A 226 2.40 2.66 -9.57
CA PHE A 226 3.79 2.47 -9.16
C PHE A 226 4.25 3.51 -8.13
N ILE A 227 3.85 4.79 -8.28
CA ILE A 227 4.21 5.86 -7.33
C ILE A 227 3.62 5.59 -5.94
N ARG A 228 2.37 5.12 -5.83
CA ARG A 228 1.75 4.76 -4.54
C ARG A 228 2.57 3.72 -3.77
N ALA A 229 3.25 2.83 -4.48
CA ALA A 229 4.14 1.81 -3.93
C ALA A 229 5.59 2.28 -3.67
N GLY A 230 5.86 3.58 -3.85
CA GLY A 230 7.21 4.14 -3.75
C GLY A 230 8.14 3.77 -4.91
N VAL A 231 7.58 3.44 -6.08
CA VAL A 231 8.32 3.12 -7.31
C VAL A 231 8.19 4.29 -8.29
N ASN A 232 9.24 5.11 -8.43
CA ASN A 232 9.26 6.19 -9.40
C ASN A 232 9.64 5.67 -10.79
N ILE A 233 8.70 5.76 -11.75
CA ILE A 233 8.91 5.25 -13.11
C ILE A 233 10.04 5.97 -13.83
N GLN A 234 10.17 7.29 -13.70
CA GLN A 234 11.25 8.04 -14.35
C GLN A 234 12.61 7.57 -13.81
N GLN A 235 12.72 7.40 -12.49
CA GLN A 235 13.93 6.88 -11.87
C GLN A 235 14.27 5.47 -12.36
N LEU A 236 13.28 4.60 -12.58
CA LEU A 236 13.50 3.28 -13.17
C LEU A 236 13.96 3.38 -14.62
N GLN A 237 13.36 4.25 -15.43
CA GLN A 237 13.79 4.49 -16.81
C GLN A 237 15.27 4.93 -16.84
N ASP A 238 15.63 5.97 -16.08
CA ASP A 238 16.99 6.50 -16.01
C ASP A 238 17.99 5.44 -15.51
N SER A 239 17.60 4.67 -14.50
CA SER A 239 18.43 3.60 -13.92
C SER A 239 18.67 2.46 -14.91
N THR A 240 17.63 2.04 -15.63
CA THR A 240 17.73 0.92 -16.58
C THR A 240 18.46 1.30 -17.85
N GLU A 241 18.48 2.58 -18.22
CA GLU A 241 19.38 3.11 -19.27
C GLU A 241 20.86 3.06 -18.87
N GLN A 242 21.15 3.14 -17.57
CA GLN A 242 22.49 2.91 -17.01
C GLN A 242 22.81 1.42 -16.82
N GLY A 243 21.96 0.52 -17.30
CA GLY A 243 22.16 -0.93 -17.21
C GLY A 243 21.73 -1.56 -15.88
N LYS A 244 21.09 -0.80 -14.97
CA LYS A 244 20.51 -1.38 -13.75
C LYS A 244 19.33 -2.26 -14.08
N GLU A 245 19.07 -3.24 -13.24
CA GLU A 245 18.04 -4.26 -13.45
C GLU A 245 16.81 -4.01 -12.56
N VAL A 246 15.64 -4.38 -13.06
CA VAL A 246 14.40 -4.46 -12.28
C VAL A 246 13.90 -5.90 -12.29
N ILE A 247 13.79 -6.49 -11.10
CA ILE A 247 13.33 -7.86 -10.91
C ILE A 247 11.87 -7.84 -10.44
N LEU A 248 11.05 -8.65 -11.10
CA LEU A 248 9.62 -8.73 -10.86
C LEU A 248 9.28 -10.09 -10.28
N SER A 249 8.54 -10.10 -9.19
CA SER A 249 8.15 -11.32 -8.47
C SER A 249 6.65 -11.32 -8.20
N CYS A 250 6.11 -12.47 -7.84
CA CYS A 250 4.79 -12.57 -7.22
C CYS A 250 4.73 -13.85 -6.36
N GLY A 251 3.63 -14.60 -6.42
CA GLY A 251 3.54 -15.92 -5.82
C GLY A 251 4.31 -17.00 -6.61
N SER A 252 4.20 -17.00 -7.94
CA SER A 252 4.69 -18.09 -8.80
C SER A 252 4.94 -17.66 -10.25
N GLY A 253 5.47 -16.45 -10.46
CA GLY A 253 5.89 -15.96 -11.77
C GLY A 253 4.78 -15.54 -12.74
N VAL A 254 3.50 -15.81 -12.45
CA VAL A 254 2.36 -15.47 -13.33
C VAL A 254 2.04 -13.97 -13.29
N THR A 255 1.54 -13.47 -12.15
CA THR A 255 1.16 -12.04 -12.03
C THR A 255 2.35 -11.08 -12.01
N ALA A 256 3.58 -11.58 -11.79
CA ALA A 256 4.80 -10.80 -11.99
C ALA A 256 4.94 -10.32 -13.45
N SER A 257 4.47 -11.13 -14.40
CA SER A 257 4.47 -10.76 -15.81
C SER A 257 3.48 -9.62 -16.14
N ALA A 258 2.47 -9.37 -15.30
CA ALA A 258 1.60 -8.19 -15.44
C ALA A 258 2.40 -6.90 -15.16
N LEU A 259 3.23 -6.89 -14.12
CA LEU A 259 4.17 -5.80 -13.87
C LEU A 259 5.18 -5.66 -15.01
N TYR A 260 5.65 -6.79 -15.57
CA TYR A 260 6.60 -6.80 -16.69
C TYR A 260 6.03 -6.03 -17.87
N PHE A 261 4.82 -6.41 -18.28
CA PHE A 261 4.14 -5.76 -19.39
C PHE A 261 3.86 -4.27 -19.11
N ALA A 262 3.37 -3.93 -17.92
CA ALA A 262 3.07 -2.55 -17.56
C ALA A 262 4.33 -1.66 -17.58
N LEU A 263 5.44 -2.15 -17.05
CA LEU A 263 6.71 -1.42 -17.05
C LEU A 263 7.34 -1.32 -18.45
N GLU A 264 7.27 -2.38 -19.27
CA GLU A 264 7.72 -2.34 -20.66
C GLU A 264 6.90 -1.33 -21.47
N LYS A 265 5.58 -1.31 -21.28
CA LYS A 265 4.68 -0.31 -21.88
C LYS A 265 5.03 1.12 -21.46
N LEU A 266 5.46 1.32 -20.21
CA LEU A 266 5.94 2.60 -19.72
C LEU A 266 7.38 2.92 -20.16
N GLY A 267 8.03 2.05 -20.93
CA GLY A 267 9.37 2.26 -21.49
C GLY A 267 10.52 1.93 -20.54
N VAL A 268 10.26 1.24 -19.44
CA VAL A 268 11.32 0.73 -18.55
C VAL A 268 12.00 -0.46 -19.20
N LYS A 269 13.33 -0.47 -19.19
CA LYS A 269 14.17 -1.51 -19.83
C LYS A 269 14.71 -2.47 -18.78
N ASN A 270 15.46 -3.48 -19.22
CA ASN A 270 16.18 -4.42 -18.35
C ASN A 270 15.30 -5.05 -17.24
N LEU A 271 14.11 -5.47 -17.64
CA LEU A 271 13.12 -6.13 -16.79
C LEU A 271 13.37 -7.63 -16.81
N ALA A 272 13.35 -8.27 -15.65
CA ALA A 272 13.37 -9.72 -15.51
C ALA A 272 12.26 -10.20 -14.56
N VAL A 273 11.71 -11.38 -14.82
CA VAL A 273 10.81 -12.05 -13.86
C VAL A 273 11.61 -13.07 -13.06
N PHE A 274 11.53 -13.00 -11.73
CA PHE A 274 11.95 -14.08 -10.85
C PHE A 274 10.92 -15.20 -10.91
N ASP A 275 11.26 -16.26 -11.64
CA ASP A 275 10.30 -17.25 -12.10
C ASP A 275 9.71 -18.10 -10.96
N GLY A 276 10.57 -18.64 -10.10
CA GLY A 276 10.15 -19.37 -8.90
C GLY A 276 9.41 -18.50 -7.88
N SER A 277 9.64 -17.18 -7.91
CA SER A 277 8.90 -16.18 -7.15
C SER A 277 8.84 -16.51 -5.65
N TRP A 278 7.84 -15.99 -4.92
CA TRP A 278 7.69 -16.23 -3.49
C TRP A 278 7.57 -17.71 -3.11
N THR A 279 7.00 -18.56 -3.98
CA THR A 279 6.86 -19.99 -3.67
C THR A 279 8.20 -20.69 -3.56
N GLU A 280 9.09 -20.47 -4.53
CA GLU A 280 10.44 -21.00 -4.43
C GLU A 280 11.17 -20.35 -3.26
N TYR A 281 11.10 -19.02 -3.15
CA TYR A 281 11.81 -18.27 -2.13
C TYR A 281 11.44 -18.73 -0.71
N ALA A 282 10.16 -18.74 -0.36
CA ALA A 282 9.64 -19.08 0.97
C ALA A 282 9.66 -20.57 1.31
N SER A 283 9.88 -21.45 0.32
CA SER A 283 9.98 -22.90 0.51
C SER A 283 11.35 -23.36 1.02
N ARG A 284 12.38 -22.52 0.90
CA ARG A 284 13.76 -22.89 1.24
C ARG A 284 14.12 -22.40 2.66
N PRO A 285 14.92 -23.17 3.44
CA PRO A 285 15.29 -22.79 4.80
C PRO A 285 16.25 -21.60 4.83
N GLU A 286 16.29 -20.87 5.96
CA GLU A 286 17.24 -19.79 6.27
C GLU A 286 17.29 -18.62 5.26
N ILE A 287 16.11 -18.22 4.79
CA ILE A 287 15.95 -17.04 3.91
C ILE A 287 15.79 -15.76 4.72
N PRO A 288 16.43 -14.64 4.30
CA PRO A 288 16.04 -13.31 4.76
C PRO A 288 14.61 -13.02 4.29
N ARG A 289 13.66 -12.86 5.22
CA ARG A 289 12.29 -12.44 4.89
C ARG A 289 11.78 -11.41 5.89
N ILE A 290 10.88 -10.55 5.42
CA ILE A 290 10.15 -9.60 6.26
C ILE A 290 8.69 -10.07 6.35
N ASP A 291 8.19 -10.28 7.56
CA ASP A 291 6.81 -10.65 7.85
C ASP A 291 6.23 -9.64 8.85
N LEU A 292 5.50 -8.66 8.33
CA LEU A 292 4.92 -7.57 9.12
C LEU A 292 3.75 -8.02 10.01
N ALA A 293 3.24 -9.24 9.84
CA ALA A 293 2.17 -9.77 10.69
C ALA A 293 2.70 -10.68 11.81
N ALA A 294 3.76 -11.44 11.55
CA ALA A 294 4.44 -12.24 12.58
C ALA A 294 5.31 -11.39 13.51
N ASP A 295 5.79 -10.24 13.04
CA ASP A 295 6.43 -9.22 13.86
C ASP A 295 5.36 -8.24 14.37
N ASN A 296 4.74 -8.52 15.53
CA ASN A 296 3.73 -7.68 16.20
C ASN A 296 3.98 -6.16 16.03
N TYR A 297 3.33 -5.54 15.04
CA TYR A 297 3.30 -4.09 14.86
C TYR A 297 2.44 -3.39 15.92
N ALA A 298 1.64 -4.14 16.68
CA ALA A 298 0.86 -3.62 17.81
C ALA A 298 1.75 -3.10 18.96
N ASP A 299 2.97 -3.63 19.11
CA ASP A 299 3.88 -3.25 20.21
C ASP A 299 4.67 -1.95 19.96
N SER A 300 4.59 -1.37 18.75
CA SER A 300 5.28 -0.11 18.39
C SER A 300 4.39 1.14 18.43
N ILE A 301 3.08 0.99 18.67
CA ILE A 301 2.16 2.12 18.88
C ILE A 301 1.83 2.20 20.38
N LYS A 302 2.71 2.87 21.14
CA LYS A 302 2.53 3.09 22.60
C LYS A 302 1.62 4.27 22.95
N SER A 303 1.19 5.06 21.96
CA SER A 303 0.30 6.19 22.17
C SER A 303 -0.58 6.46 20.96
N PHE A 304 -1.81 6.89 21.24
CA PHE A 304 -2.80 7.36 20.29
C PHE A 304 -2.89 8.88 20.45
N SER A 305 -2.69 9.61 19.37
CA SER A 305 -2.98 11.05 19.35
C SER A 305 -4.39 11.27 18.84
N VAL A 306 -5.11 12.20 19.47
CA VAL A 306 -6.43 12.67 19.00
C VAL A 306 -6.31 13.54 17.73
N LEU A 307 -5.10 13.72 17.21
CA LEU A 307 -4.81 14.52 16.02
C LEU A 307 -5.08 13.78 14.70
N PRO A 308 -5.25 14.51 13.58
CA PRO A 308 -5.11 13.96 12.23
C PRO A 308 -3.70 13.41 11.90
N ASN A 309 -2.70 13.57 12.80
CA ASN A 309 -1.33 13.06 12.68
C ASN A 309 -0.96 12.15 13.86
N GLN A 310 -0.35 11.00 13.59
CA GLN A 310 0.02 10.00 14.61
C GLN A 310 1.41 10.30 15.19
N VAL A 311 1.57 10.24 16.52
CA VAL A 311 2.89 10.32 17.20
C VAL A 311 3.39 8.89 17.44
N LEU A 312 4.54 8.54 16.87
CA LEU A 312 5.22 7.26 17.06
C LEU A 312 6.36 7.39 18.08
N VAL A 313 6.39 6.51 19.07
CA VAL A 313 7.49 6.40 20.04
C VAL A 313 8.36 5.21 19.64
N ALA A 314 9.62 5.46 19.28
CA ALA A 314 10.52 4.47 18.69
C ALA A 314 11.73 4.17 19.59
N PRO A 315 12.22 2.91 19.68
CA PRO A 315 13.36 2.54 20.53
C PRO A 315 14.66 3.32 20.31
N THR A 316 15.02 3.58 19.05
CA THR A 316 16.26 4.27 18.64
C THR A 316 16.04 4.92 17.27
N ALA A 317 16.89 5.90 16.90
CA ALA A 317 16.85 6.55 15.58
C ALA A 317 17.17 5.59 14.41
N ASP A 318 18.07 4.63 14.65
CA ASP A 318 18.51 3.61 13.69
C ASP A 318 17.59 2.38 13.64
N ASN A 319 16.40 2.46 14.22
CA ASN A 319 15.49 1.34 14.25
C ASN A 319 14.99 1.03 12.82
N GLU A 320 15.49 -0.07 12.23
CA GLU A 320 15.19 -0.48 10.85
C GLU A 320 13.67 -0.63 10.59
N ARG A 321 12.87 -0.92 11.62
CA ARG A 321 11.39 -1.03 11.55
C ARG A 321 10.71 0.34 11.48
N LEU A 322 11.13 1.31 12.29
CA LEU A 322 10.69 2.71 12.18
C LEU A 322 11.05 3.28 10.80
N GLN A 323 12.29 3.06 10.37
CA GLN A 323 12.81 3.51 9.09
C GLN A 323 12.00 2.94 7.91
N THR A 324 11.52 1.70 8.04
CA THR A 324 10.68 1.03 7.04
C THR A 324 9.24 1.55 7.08
N LEU A 325 8.68 1.80 8.26
CA LEU A 325 7.33 2.37 8.43
C LEU A 325 7.23 3.78 7.83
N LEU A 326 8.21 4.65 8.12
CA LEU A 326 8.27 6.02 7.59
C LEU A 326 8.46 6.05 6.06
N LYS A 327 9.19 5.08 5.49
CA LYS A 327 9.44 4.99 4.03
C LYS A 327 8.27 4.42 3.23
N ASN A 328 7.35 3.68 3.87
CA ASN A 328 6.32 2.89 3.18
C ASN A 328 4.91 3.47 3.25
N GLN A 329 4.67 4.56 3.99
CA GLN A 329 3.38 5.24 4.02
C GLN A 329 3.44 6.60 3.33
N SER A 330 2.61 6.80 2.31
CA SER A 330 2.63 8.00 1.44
C SER A 330 1.66 9.11 1.86
N LYS A 331 0.91 8.96 2.95
CA LYS A 331 -0.18 9.90 3.31
C LYS A 331 -0.21 10.39 4.75
N ASP A 332 0.36 9.68 5.73
CA ASP A 332 0.28 10.07 7.14
C ASP A 332 1.60 10.68 7.63
N ALA A 333 1.53 11.87 8.22
CA ALA A 333 2.68 12.59 8.77
C ALA A 333 2.97 12.09 10.20
N TYR A 334 4.08 11.39 10.39
CA TYR A 334 4.47 10.82 11.68
C TYR A 334 5.43 11.73 12.46
N TRP A 335 5.11 11.98 13.73
CA TRP A 335 6.04 12.59 14.68
C TRP A 335 6.78 11.49 15.42
N VAL A 336 8.09 11.56 15.54
CA VAL A 336 8.92 10.47 16.08
C VAL A 336 9.64 10.91 17.33
N GLN A 337 9.50 10.15 18.42
CA GLN A 337 10.30 10.28 19.63
C GLN A 337 11.23 9.07 19.82
N PRO A 338 12.56 9.23 19.85
CA PRO A 338 13.49 8.14 20.17
C PRO A 338 13.49 7.82 21.68
N LEU A 339 13.51 6.54 22.06
CA LEU A 339 13.52 6.06 23.46
C LEU A 339 14.94 6.08 24.06
N ALA A 340 15.97 5.81 23.26
CA ALA A 340 17.35 6.06 23.63
C ALA A 340 17.87 7.27 22.85
N PHE A 341 18.05 8.37 23.56
CA PHE A 341 18.65 9.59 23.04
C PHE A 341 20.13 9.61 23.40
N ASP A 342 21.03 9.63 22.42
CA ASP A 342 22.45 9.87 22.65
C ASP A 342 22.74 11.39 22.69
N PRO A 343 23.08 11.97 23.85
CA PRO A 343 23.36 13.39 23.97
C PRO A 343 24.68 13.81 23.30
N GLN A 344 25.56 12.87 22.92
CA GLN A 344 26.84 13.18 22.27
C GLN A 344 26.69 13.49 20.78
N ASP A 345 25.64 12.98 20.13
CA ASP A 345 25.37 13.26 18.70
C ASP A 345 23.85 13.38 18.41
N PRO A 346 23.22 14.47 18.87
CA PRO A 346 21.80 14.72 18.62
C PRO A 346 21.49 14.98 17.15
N LEU A 347 22.40 15.65 16.42
CA LEU A 347 22.16 16.06 15.04
C LEU A 347 22.13 14.85 14.09
N ALA A 348 23.04 13.89 14.25
CA ALA A 348 23.02 12.68 13.42
C ALA A 348 21.71 11.90 13.57
N GLN A 349 21.22 11.72 14.81
CA GLN A 349 19.95 11.03 15.06
C GLN A 349 18.76 11.75 14.42
N ILE A 350 18.73 13.08 14.47
CA ILE A 350 17.66 13.87 13.85
C ILE A 350 17.69 13.72 12.33
N HIS A 351 18.86 13.87 11.71
CA HIS A 351 19.01 13.72 10.27
C HIS A 351 18.59 12.32 9.81
N THR A 352 19.05 11.28 10.49
CA THR A 352 18.63 9.90 10.21
C THR A 352 17.12 9.71 10.25
N LEU A 353 16.42 10.33 11.19
CA LEU A 353 14.96 10.22 11.32
C LEU A 353 14.21 11.07 10.29
N LEU A 354 14.66 12.30 10.03
CA LEU A 354 14.05 13.17 9.03
C LEU A 354 14.24 12.63 7.61
N ASP A 355 15.43 12.09 7.30
CA ASP A 355 15.75 11.45 6.02
C ASP A 355 14.97 10.13 5.83
N ALA A 356 14.54 9.51 6.92
CA ALA A 356 13.64 8.36 6.91
C ALA A 356 12.22 8.69 6.46
N GLY A 357 11.84 9.97 6.51
CA GLY A 357 10.47 10.42 6.27
C GLY A 357 9.70 10.82 7.53
N ALA A 358 10.34 10.96 8.70
CA ALA A 358 9.67 11.53 9.86
C ALA A 358 9.26 12.98 9.55
N ASP A 359 7.99 13.32 9.75
CA ASP A 359 7.52 14.71 9.59
C ASP A 359 8.13 15.61 10.67
N LYS A 360 8.23 15.09 11.89
CA LYS A 360 8.81 15.82 13.02
C LYS A 360 9.58 14.90 13.94
N VAL A 361 10.68 15.38 14.52
CA VAL A 361 11.45 14.66 15.55
C VAL A 361 11.25 15.33 16.91
N ILE A 362 10.88 14.56 17.92
CA ILE A 362 10.68 14.98 19.31
C ILE A 362 11.93 14.63 20.10
N LEU A 363 12.56 15.62 20.75
CA LEU A 363 13.78 15.44 21.54
C LEU A 363 13.56 15.88 22.99
N PRO A 364 14.26 15.30 23.97
CA PRO A 364 14.22 15.81 25.35
C PRO A 364 14.85 17.20 25.43
N TYR A 365 14.43 18.04 26.38
CA TYR A 365 15.03 19.36 26.61
C TYR A 365 16.57 19.33 26.74
N ALA A 366 17.10 18.27 27.37
CA ALA A 366 18.54 18.06 27.54
C ALA A 366 19.33 18.07 26.22
N ALA A 367 18.70 17.69 25.10
CA ALA A 367 19.30 17.74 23.77
C ALA A 367 19.68 19.16 23.34
N PHE A 368 18.89 20.14 23.77
CA PHE A 368 19.04 21.54 23.40
C PHE A 368 19.90 22.31 24.41
N ALA A 369 19.96 21.85 25.66
CA ALA A 369 20.44 22.64 26.80
C ALA A 369 21.91 23.10 26.69
N SER A 370 22.77 22.34 26.01
CA SER A 370 24.20 22.65 25.86
C SER A 370 24.52 23.53 24.65
N ASP A 371 23.76 23.42 23.56
CA ASP A 371 24.03 24.13 22.31
C ASP A 371 22.78 24.26 21.42
N ILE A 372 21.92 25.23 21.73
CA ILE A 372 20.70 25.51 20.94
C ILE A 372 21.04 25.97 19.51
N GLU A 373 22.17 26.67 19.31
CA GLU A 373 22.51 27.25 18.02
C GLU A 373 22.83 26.19 16.96
N SER A 374 23.37 25.04 17.38
CA SER A 374 23.63 23.89 16.51
C SER A 374 22.39 23.39 15.73
N PHE A 375 21.18 23.64 16.25
CA PHE A 375 19.92 23.24 15.63
C PHE A 375 19.39 24.27 14.62
N SER A 376 20.01 25.44 14.49
CA SER A 376 19.53 26.54 13.63
C SER A 376 19.46 26.18 12.13
N HIS A 377 20.19 25.15 11.70
CA HIS A 377 20.19 24.65 10.33
C HIS A 377 19.02 23.71 10.02
N ILE A 378 18.32 23.21 11.04
CA ILE A 378 17.15 22.36 10.87
C ILE A 378 15.90 23.25 10.91
N PRO A 379 14.96 23.12 9.96
CA PRO A 379 13.74 23.92 9.97
C PRO A 379 12.93 23.68 11.25
N GLN A 380 12.49 24.75 11.92
CA GLN A 380 11.76 24.68 13.20
C GLN A 380 10.51 23.79 13.10
N GLU A 381 9.85 23.80 11.93
CA GLU A 381 8.70 22.96 11.59
C GLU A 381 9.00 21.45 11.65
N ARG A 382 10.26 21.02 11.67
CA ARG A 382 10.66 19.61 11.75
C ARG A 382 11.08 19.16 13.15
N LEU A 383 11.09 20.08 14.12
CA LEU A 383 11.51 19.81 15.50
C LEU A 383 10.41 20.03 16.53
N ALA A 384 10.37 19.14 17.52
CA ALA A 384 9.60 19.23 18.74
C ALA A 384 10.47 18.97 19.96
N VAL A 385 10.05 19.50 21.12
CA VAL A 385 10.70 19.22 22.41
C VAL A 385 9.73 18.52 23.36
N GLY A 386 10.20 17.44 23.99
CA GLY A 386 9.57 16.82 25.15
C GLY A 386 10.03 17.50 26.43
N LEU A 387 9.08 17.94 27.25
CA LEU A 387 9.30 18.66 28.50
C LEU A 387 8.68 17.90 29.67
N THR A 388 9.47 17.75 30.73
CA THR A 388 8.96 17.35 32.04
C THR A 388 8.50 18.58 32.82
N PRO A 389 7.75 18.42 33.93
CA PRO A 389 7.36 19.55 34.77
C PRO A 389 8.54 20.44 35.22
N ALA A 390 9.75 19.89 35.35
CA ALA A 390 10.96 20.62 35.73
C ALA A 390 11.57 21.47 34.59
N ASP A 391 11.01 21.40 33.38
CA ASP A 391 11.50 22.11 32.19
C ASP A 391 10.52 23.15 31.65
N PHE A 392 9.31 23.25 32.22
CA PHE A 392 8.26 24.13 31.70
C PHE A 392 8.61 25.62 31.74
N ASP A 393 9.42 26.05 32.69
CA ASP A 393 9.94 27.42 32.78
C ASP A 393 10.99 27.76 31.70
N LYS A 394 11.44 26.77 30.92
CA LYS A 394 12.49 26.91 29.90
C LYS A 394 11.95 27.04 28.48
N VAL A 395 10.62 26.97 28.29
CA VAL A 395 9.93 27.02 26.99
C VAL A 395 10.36 28.21 26.13
N ASP A 396 10.50 29.40 26.73
CA ASP A 396 10.87 30.64 26.04
C ASP A 396 12.19 30.52 25.25
N ARG A 397 13.13 29.70 25.75
CA ARG A 397 14.45 29.51 25.12
C ARG A 397 14.38 28.79 23.79
N LEU A 398 13.32 28.00 23.56
CA LEU A 398 13.16 27.15 22.38
C LEU A 398 12.14 27.69 21.38
N LEU A 399 11.54 28.85 21.65
CA LEU A 399 10.56 29.49 20.77
C LEU A 399 11.11 29.79 19.37
N ASN A 400 12.43 29.89 19.18
CA ASN A 400 13.03 30.08 17.84
C ASN A 400 13.70 28.82 17.28
N THR A 401 13.46 27.66 17.89
CA THR A 401 14.14 26.40 17.54
C THR A 401 13.15 25.31 17.18
N VAL A 402 12.02 25.22 17.88
CA VAL A 402 11.03 24.15 17.69
C VAL A 402 9.65 24.70 17.35
N SER A 403 8.83 23.87 16.71
CA SER A 403 7.46 24.20 16.34
C SER A 403 6.41 23.49 17.20
N ALA A 404 6.81 22.53 18.03
CA ALA A 404 5.90 21.84 18.95
C ALA A 404 6.54 21.55 20.32
N PHE A 405 5.72 21.65 21.36
CA PHE A 405 6.08 21.39 22.75
C PHE A 405 5.21 20.24 23.29
N ILE A 406 5.83 19.12 23.64
CA ILE A 406 5.15 17.96 24.22
C ILE A 406 5.37 18.02 25.72
N LEU A 407 4.29 18.26 26.47
CA LEU A 407 4.32 18.43 27.92
C LEU A 407 3.89 17.13 28.58
N ASP A 408 4.79 16.48 29.30
CA ASP A 408 4.43 15.30 30.10
C ASP A 408 3.74 15.76 31.38
N VAL A 409 2.47 15.35 31.55
CA VAL A 409 1.58 15.89 32.57
C VAL A 409 0.72 14.80 33.21
N ASP A 410 0.30 15.04 34.44
CA ASP A 410 -0.73 14.25 35.12
C ASP A 410 -2.10 14.94 35.04
N THR A 411 -3.12 14.31 35.63
CA THR A 411 -4.51 14.81 35.60
C THR A 411 -4.84 15.83 36.70
N THR A 412 -3.84 16.33 37.43
CA THR A 412 -4.08 17.28 38.52
C THR A 412 -4.47 18.67 38.00
N ALA A 413 -5.22 19.42 38.82
CA ALA A 413 -5.60 20.79 38.48
C ALA A 413 -4.37 21.72 38.32
N GLU A 414 -3.30 21.46 39.08
CA GLU A 414 -2.03 22.19 38.97
C GLU A 414 -1.40 21.98 37.59
N SER A 415 -1.35 20.74 37.11
CA SER A 415 -0.85 20.42 35.77
C SER A 415 -1.63 21.13 34.66
N LEU A 416 -2.97 21.20 34.75
CA LEU A 416 -3.79 21.90 33.77
C LEU A 416 -3.52 23.42 33.72
N GLU A 417 -3.31 24.07 34.87
CA GLU A 417 -2.96 25.48 34.92
C GLU A 417 -1.57 25.76 34.33
N VAL A 418 -0.62 24.85 34.55
CA VAL A 418 0.71 24.97 33.95
C VAL A 418 0.66 24.77 32.43
N ILE A 419 -0.13 23.81 31.93
CA ILE A 419 -0.35 23.63 30.48
C ILE A 419 -0.92 24.90 29.87
N LYS A 420 -1.92 25.53 30.50
CA LYS A 420 -2.49 26.81 30.05
C LYS A 420 -1.42 27.90 29.98
N ALA A 421 -0.57 28.01 31.00
CA ALA A 421 0.51 28.99 31.01
C ALA A 421 1.52 28.76 29.87
N VAL A 422 1.92 27.51 29.64
CA VAL A 422 2.83 27.15 28.54
C VAL A 422 2.18 27.39 27.17
N ALA A 423 0.90 27.05 27.01
CA ALA A 423 0.14 27.32 25.79
C ALA A 423 0.09 28.82 25.47
N GLN A 424 -0.19 29.67 26.47
CA GLN A 424 -0.19 31.12 26.30
C GLN A 424 1.18 31.68 25.90
N ILE A 425 2.28 31.07 26.36
CA ILE A 425 3.64 31.47 25.99
C ILE A 425 3.92 31.04 24.55
N ALA A 426 3.68 29.78 24.22
CA ALA A 426 3.96 29.20 22.90
C ALA A 426 3.12 29.86 21.79
N GLN A 427 1.85 30.17 22.05
CA GLN A 427 0.94 30.75 21.05
C GLN A 427 1.23 32.22 20.72
N LYS A 428 2.08 32.92 21.49
CA LYS A 428 2.51 34.30 21.17
C LYS A 428 3.53 34.37 20.02
N GLY A 429 4.13 33.26 19.63
CA GLY A 429 5.12 33.19 18.53
C GLY A 429 4.53 32.55 17.28
N LEU A 430 4.37 33.33 16.21
CA LEU A 430 4.11 32.76 14.87
C LEU A 430 5.39 32.15 14.30
N LEU A 431 5.26 31.08 13.51
CA LEU A 431 6.40 30.54 12.77
C LEU A 431 6.85 31.54 11.68
N PRO A 432 8.16 31.63 11.37
CA PRO A 432 8.69 32.61 10.41
C PRO A 432 8.08 32.55 9.00
N ARG A 433 7.49 31.40 8.62
CA ARG A 433 6.90 31.14 7.29
C ARG A 433 5.36 31.03 7.33
N GLY A 434 4.74 31.44 8.43
CA GLY A 434 3.32 31.18 8.70
C GLY A 434 3.09 29.81 9.34
N GLY A 435 1.97 29.67 10.05
CA GLY A 435 1.65 28.51 10.88
C GLY A 435 1.74 28.80 12.38
N VAL A 436 1.12 27.92 13.19
CA VAL A 436 1.04 28.05 14.64
C VAL A 436 1.99 27.08 15.34
N LYS A 437 2.59 27.53 16.44
CA LYS A 437 3.28 26.63 17.37
C LYS A 437 2.26 25.73 18.04
N ARG A 438 2.56 24.44 18.15
CA ARG A 438 1.68 23.46 18.79
C ARG A 438 2.12 23.17 20.21
N VAL A 439 1.16 23.02 21.09
CA VAL A 439 1.38 22.52 22.45
C VAL A 439 0.57 21.24 22.57
N VAL A 440 1.22 20.18 23.02
CA VAL A 440 0.63 18.86 23.17
C VAL A 440 0.73 18.46 24.63
N ALA A 441 -0.41 18.21 25.28
CA ALA A 441 -0.46 17.59 26.60
C ALA A 441 -0.35 16.07 26.44
N SER A 442 0.71 15.48 27.00
CA SER A 442 0.98 14.05 26.96
C SER A 442 0.62 13.41 28.29
N PHE A 443 -0.35 12.50 28.26
CA PHE A 443 -0.78 11.69 29.41
C PHE A 443 -0.17 10.29 29.27
N SER A 444 1.09 10.16 29.70
CA SER A 444 1.91 8.98 29.48
C SER A 444 1.88 7.97 30.66
N GLY A 445 1.33 8.36 31.81
CA GLY A 445 1.30 7.55 33.02
C GLY A 445 0.30 6.38 32.97
N GLU A 446 0.64 5.27 33.63
CA GLU A 446 -0.23 4.10 33.73
C GLU A 446 -1.35 4.31 34.77
N GLY A 447 -2.53 3.76 34.48
CA GLY A 447 -3.65 3.64 35.42
C GLY A 447 -4.66 4.81 35.45
N PRO A 448 -5.79 4.64 36.18
CA PRO A 448 -6.92 5.57 36.15
C PRO A 448 -6.58 6.98 36.62
N ALA A 449 -5.58 7.12 37.51
CA ALA A 449 -5.13 8.42 38.03
C ALA A 449 -4.46 9.28 36.96
N ASN A 450 -3.95 8.68 35.89
CA ASN A 450 -3.28 9.36 34.78
C ASN A 450 -4.14 9.42 33.51
N THR A 451 -5.38 8.93 33.58
CA THR A 451 -6.32 8.94 32.46
C THR A 451 -7.15 10.23 32.50
N PRO A 452 -6.98 11.16 31.55
CA PRO A 452 -7.76 12.39 31.54
C PRO A 452 -9.23 12.08 31.22
N GLY A 453 -10.14 12.80 31.86
CA GLY A 453 -11.56 12.76 31.48
C GLY A 453 -11.82 13.50 30.16
N VAL A 454 -12.90 13.13 29.47
CA VAL A 454 -13.38 13.76 28.23
C VAL A 454 -13.50 15.29 28.36
N LEU A 455 -13.94 15.79 29.52
CA LEU A 455 -14.04 17.23 29.78
C LEU A 455 -12.67 17.92 29.78
N ALA A 456 -11.64 17.30 30.38
CA ALA A 456 -10.29 17.86 30.38
C ALA A 456 -9.72 17.93 28.97
N ILE A 457 -9.94 16.89 28.15
CA ILE A 457 -9.56 16.87 26.73
C ILE A 457 -10.24 18.00 25.97
N SER A 458 -11.54 18.21 26.20
CA SER A 458 -12.31 19.29 25.57
C SER A 458 -11.81 20.69 25.98
N GLU A 459 -11.50 20.89 27.26
CA GLU A 459 -10.94 22.15 27.77
C GLU A 459 -9.57 22.48 27.17
N LEU A 460 -8.71 21.47 27.02
CA LEU A 460 -7.41 21.61 26.36
C LEU A 460 -7.58 21.94 24.87
N GLY A 461 -8.49 21.26 24.17
CA GLY A 461 -8.80 21.57 22.77
C GLY A 461 -9.27 23.02 22.56
N ARG A 462 -10.12 23.53 23.45
CA ARG A 462 -10.64 24.92 23.39
C ARG A 462 -9.55 25.99 23.49
N ILE A 463 -8.45 25.70 24.16
CA ILE A 463 -7.31 26.61 24.28
C ILE A 463 -6.22 26.30 23.24
N GLY A 464 -6.49 25.46 22.25
CA GLY A 464 -5.56 25.10 21.19
C GLY A 464 -4.40 24.21 21.66
N VAL A 465 -4.65 23.38 22.68
CA VAL A 465 -3.70 22.36 23.16
C VAL A 465 -4.17 20.99 22.68
N ASP A 466 -3.31 20.30 21.94
CA ASP A 466 -3.55 18.95 21.47
C ASP A 466 -3.38 17.95 22.61
N THR A 467 -4.07 16.80 22.55
CA THR A 467 -3.92 15.74 23.56
C THR A 467 -3.28 14.48 22.96
N LEU A 468 -2.27 13.95 23.65
CA LEU A 468 -1.61 12.67 23.37
C LEU A 468 -1.89 11.69 24.52
N LEU A 469 -2.47 10.54 24.19
CA LEU A 469 -2.96 9.55 25.15
C LEU A 469 -2.18 8.25 24.98
N SER A 470 -1.78 7.59 26.09
CA SER A 470 -1.23 6.23 26.01
C SER A 470 -2.28 5.25 25.46
N SER A 471 -1.86 4.25 24.67
CA SER A 471 -2.78 3.21 24.18
C SER A 471 -3.31 2.32 25.31
N ASP A 472 -2.57 2.19 26.41
CA ASP A 472 -2.95 1.36 27.57
C ASP A 472 -4.19 1.88 28.31
N ILE A 473 -4.41 3.20 28.28
CA ILE A 473 -5.55 3.87 28.92
C ILE A 473 -6.78 3.97 28.01
N LEU A 474 -6.70 3.46 26.77
CA LEU A 474 -7.74 3.56 25.77
C LEU A 474 -8.51 2.25 25.56
N SER A 475 -9.78 2.39 25.17
CA SER A 475 -10.62 1.28 24.74
C SER A 475 -11.62 1.72 23.67
N THR A 476 -12.02 0.82 22.80
CA THR A 476 -13.14 1.04 21.88
C THR A 476 -14.50 0.69 22.52
N ASP A 477 -14.49 -0.10 23.59
CA ASP A 477 -15.66 -0.39 24.43
C ASP A 477 -15.67 0.49 25.69
N HIS A 478 -16.84 0.65 26.32
CA HIS A 478 -16.91 1.24 27.66
C HIS A 478 -16.36 0.25 28.69
N GLN A 479 -15.22 0.57 29.27
CA GLN A 479 -14.55 -0.24 30.29
C GLN A 479 -14.18 0.65 31.48
N GLU A 480 -14.40 0.15 32.70
CA GLU A 480 -14.07 0.89 33.92
C GLU A 480 -12.55 1.17 33.99
N GLY A 481 -12.19 2.42 34.25
CA GLY A 481 -10.79 2.85 34.32
C GLY A 481 -10.09 3.06 32.96
N LYS A 482 -10.81 2.93 31.83
CA LYS A 482 -10.32 3.28 30.49
C LYS A 482 -11.14 4.37 29.85
N LEU A 483 -10.51 5.17 29.01
CA LEU A 483 -11.13 6.22 28.22
C LEU A 483 -11.58 5.65 26.86
N ASN A 484 -12.84 5.90 26.49
CA ASN A 484 -13.33 5.48 25.19
C ASN A 484 -12.69 6.33 24.08
N VAL A 485 -12.13 5.68 23.05
CA VAL A 485 -11.44 6.35 21.94
C VAL A 485 -12.36 7.27 21.16
N GLY A 486 -13.60 6.86 20.89
CA GLY A 486 -14.58 7.66 20.18
C GLY A 486 -15.01 8.90 20.99
N GLU A 487 -15.19 8.75 22.30
CA GLU A 487 -15.50 9.89 23.19
C GLU A 487 -14.33 10.87 23.29
N ALA A 488 -13.11 10.37 23.41
CA ALA A 488 -11.90 11.19 23.42
C ALA A 488 -11.72 11.95 22.10
N PHE A 489 -11.98 11.29 20.96
CA PHE A 489 -11.93 11.90 19.64
C PHE A 489 -12.98 13.00 19.47
N MET A 490 -14.23 12.73 19.87
CA MET A 490 -15.31 13.71 19.75
C MET A 490 -15.19 14.86 20.74
N ALA A 491 -14.43 14.71 21.83
CA ALA A 491 -14.24 15.75 22.85
C ALA A 491 -13.64 17.06 22.29
N THR A 492 -12.84 16.94 21.22
CA THR A 492 -12.08 18.05 20.63
C THR A 492 -12.80 18.71 19.46
N ILE A 493 -14.02 18.25 19.13
CA ILE A 493 -14.75 18.65 17.91
C ILE A 493 -16.05 19.32 18.34
N VAL A 494 -16.41 20.42 17.68
CA VAL A 494 -17.61 21.18 18.02
C VAL A 494 -18.47 21.31 16.78
N SER A 495 -19.68 20.75 16.84
CA SER A 495 -20.64 20.90 15.75
C SER A 495 -21.09 22.35 15.64
N ASP A 496 -21.08 22.88 14.42
CA ASP A 496 -21.67 24.18 14.05
C ASP A 496 -23.21 24.13 14.00
N ARG A 497 -23.79 22.93 14.13
CA ARG A 497 -25.23 22.70 14.02
C ARG A 497 -25.92 22.78 15.38
N THR A 498 -27.10 23.39 15.37
CA THR A 498 -27.97 23.49 16.55
C THR A 498 -28.51 22.15 17.05
N ASP A 499 -28.51 21.11 16.21
CA ASP A 499 -28.91 19.75 16.58
C ASP A 499 -27.76 18.90 17.13
N GLY A 500 -26.53 19.44 17.17
CA GLY A 500 -25.34 18.75 17.69
C GLY A 500 -24.84 17.61 16.80
N LEU A 501 -25.38 17.45 15.59
CA LEU A 501 -24.90 16.48 14.62
C LEU A 501 -23.70 17.01 13.85
N PHE A 502 -22.85 16.13 13.37
CA PHE A 502 -21.68 16.47 12.57
C PHE A 502 -21.95 16.12 11.12
N PRO A 503 -21.86 17.08 10.17
CA PRO A 503 -21.78 16.74 8.75
C PRO A 503 -20.63 15.75 8.56
N THR A 504 -20.88 14.63 7.87
CA THR A 504 -19.88 13.58 7.66
C THR A 504 -19.80 13.23 6.20
N VAL A 505 -18.69 13.58 5.56
CA VAL A 505 -18.40 13.16 4.19
C VAL A 505 -17.84 11.75 4.23
N VAL A 506 -18.54 10.81 3.61
CA VAL A 506 -18.05 9.44 3.46
C VAL A 506 -17.29 9.36 2.14
N VAL A 507 -16.07 8.84 2.19
CA VAL A 507 -15.19 8.68 1.04
C VAL A 507 -14.65 7.25 0.98
N ASP A 508 -14.29 6.78 -0.20
CA ASP A 508 -13.51 5.55 -0.34
C ASP A 508 -12.02 5.77 -0.02
N GLU A 509 -11.22 4.70 -0.11
CA GLU A 509 -9.78 4.70 0.12
C GLU A 509 -8.99 5.65 -0.79
N GLN A 510 -9.57 6.01 -1.93
CA GLN A 510 -9.00 6.94 -2.89
C GLN A 510 -9.42 8.40 -2.60
N GLY A 511 -10.32 8.62 -1.64
CA GLY A 511 -10.86 9.94 -1.29
C GLY A 511 -12.04 10.37 -2.17
N ILE A 512 -12.61 9.45 -2.97
CA ILE A 512 -13.79 9.74 -3.78
C ILE A 512 -15.01 9.72 -2.86
N SER A 513 -15.84 10.76 -2.93
CA SER A 513 -17.04 10.85 -2.10
C SER A 513 -18.06 9.77 -2.47
N LEU A 514 -18.43 8.98 -1.47
CA LEU A 514 -19.50 7.98 -1.51
C LEU A 514 -20.84 8.58 -1.04
N GLY A 515 -20.80 9.71 -0.33
CA GLY A 515 -21.98 10.47 0.05
C GLY A 515 -21.75 11.38 1.24
N LEU A 516 -22.79 12.14 1.57
CA LEU A 516 -22.87 12.96 2.76
C LEU A 516 -23.90 12.34 3.72
N VAL A 517 -23.47 12.12 4.95
CA VAL A 517 -24.31 11.66 6.06
C VAL A 517 -24.16 12.61 7.25
N TYR A 518 -24.88 12.32 8.32
CA TYR A 518 -24.68 12.99 9.60
C TYR A 518 -24.20 11.96 10.61
N SER A 519 -23.32 12.38 11.51
CA SER A 519 -22.88 11.57 12.64
C SER A 519 -23.29 12.23 13.95
N SER A 520 -23.56 11.42 14.97
CA SER A 520 -23.67 11.85 16.36
C SER A 520 -22.50 11.27 17.16
N LEU A 521 -22.32 11.70 18.41
CA LEU A 521 -21.33 11.10 19.31
C LEU A 521 -21.48 9.57 19.35
N GLU A 522 -22.72 9.09 19.50
CA GLU A 522 -23.03 7.66 19.58
C GLU A 522 -22.71 6.94 18.29
N SER A 523 -22.95 7.56 17.12
CA SER A 523 -22.64 6.92 15.84
C SER A 523 -21.14 6.83 15.58
N VAL A 524 -20.37 7.84 16.00
CA VAL A 524 -18.90 7.79 15.91
C VAL A 524 -18.35 6.74 16.88
N VAL A 525 -18.74 6.77 18.15
CA VAL A 525 -18.32 5.77 19.15
C VAL A 525 -18.61 4.35 18.69
N GLU A 526 -19.83 4.10 18.18
CA GLU A 526 -20.19 2.79 17.67
C GLU A 526 -19.36 2.41 16.43
N SER A 527 -19.11 3.35 15.52
CA SER A 527 -18.28 3.11 14.32
C SER A 527 -16.86 2.68 14.68
N PHE A 528 -16.24 3.30 15.69
CA PHE A 528 -14.93 2.90 16.22
C PHE A 528 -14.98 1.53 16.88
N ARG A 529 -16.06 1.23 17.61
CA ARG A 529 -16.24 -0.04 18.34
C ARG A 529 -16.32 -1.24 17.40
N ILE A 530 -17.12 -1.14 16.34
CA ILE A 530 -17.39 -2.26 15.43
C ILE A 530 -16.62 -2.19 14.12
N HIS A 531 -15.81 -1.15 13.90
CA HIS A 531 -15.04 -0.90 12.68
C HIS A 531 -15.93 -0.83 11.42
N GLN A 532 -17.11 -0.21 11.52
CA GLN A 532 -18.05 -0.08 10.40
C GLN A 532 -18.59 1.34 10.26
N GLY A 533 -19.11 1.66 9.08
CA GLY A 533 -19.87 2.88 8.83
C GLY A 533 -21.19 2.89 9.62
N VAL A 534 -21.19 3.54 10.79
CA VAL A 534 -22.40 3.79 11.58
C VAL A 534 -22.68 5.29 11.64
N TYR A 535 -23.88 5.67 11.24
CA TYR A 535 -24.25 7.07 11.05
C TYR A 535 -25.51 7.41 11.83
N PHE A 536 -25.82 8.69 11.91
CA PHE A 536 -27.09 9.17 12.41
C PHE A 536 -28.11 9.33 11.28
N SER A 537 -29.29 8.73 11.48
CA SER A 537 -30.45 8.84 10.60
C SER A 537 -31.59 9.53 11.32
N ARG A 538 -32.16 10.57 10.71
CA ARG A 538 -33.33 11.28 11.27
C ARG A 538 -34.54 10.38 11.54
N SER A 539 -34.70 9.30 10.78
CA SER A 539 -35.84 8.39 10.91
C SER A 539 -35.55 7.13 11.72
N ARG A 540 -34.27 6.75 11.87
CA ARG A 540 -33.86 5.47 12.49
C ARG A 540 -33.00 5.64 13.74
N GLY A 541 -32.53 6.86 14.04
CA GLY A 541 -31.49 7.08 15.05
C GLY A 541 -30.16 6.50 14.57
N LEU A 542 -29.54 5.66 15.38
CA LEU A 542 -28.29 4.98 15.06
C LEU A 542 -28.46 4.02 13.87
N TRP A 543 -27.74 4.28 12.78
CA TRP A 543 -27.89 3.58 11.51
C TRP A 543 -26.61 2.87 11.09
N HIS A 544 -26.62 1.54 11.24
CA HIS A 544 -25.58 0.67 10.70
C HIS A 544 -25.76 0.54 9.18
N LYS A 545 -24.82 1.11 8.41
CA LYS A 545 -24.91 1.11 6.95
C LYS A 545 -24.87 -0.32 6.42
N GLY A 546 -25.81 -0.63 5.52
CA GLY A 546 -25.84 -1.94 4.85
C GLY A 546 -26.42 -3.09 5.67
N ALA A 547 -26.73 -2.91 6.95
CA ALA A 547 -27.25 -3.99 7.81
C ALA A 547 -28.53 -4.66 7.28
N SER A 548 -29.32 -3.95 6.48
CA SER A 548 -30.55 -4.46 5.84
C SER A 548 -30.40 -4.72 4.33
N SER A 549 -29.49 -4.04 3.65
CA SER A 549 -29.32 -4.13 2.18
C SER A 549 -28.15 -5.00 1.73
N GLY A 550 -27.23 -5.34 2.63
CA GLY A 550 -25.96 -6.01 2.31
C GLY A 550 -24.83 -5.06 1.86
N SER A 551 -25.13 -3.81 1.51
CA SER A 551 -24.11 -2.81 1.10
C SER A 551 -23.43 -2.16 2.32
N THR A 552 -22.63 -2.94 3.05
CA THR A 552 -21.93 -2.55 4.28
C THR A 552 -20.70 -1.69 4.00
N GLN A 553 -20.16 -1.07 5.05
CA GLN A 553 -18.96 -0.24 4.96
C GLN A 553 -18.04 -0.59 6.12
N ASP A 554 -16.79 -0.94 5.83
CA ASP A 554 -15.77 -1.11 6.85
C ASP A 554 -15.08 0.23 7.09
N LEU A 555 -14.98 0.66 8.34
CA LEU A 555 -14.36 1.92 8.69
C LEU A 555 -12.83 1.78 8.65
N ILE A 556 -12.16 2.65 7.89
CA ILE A 556 -10.70 2.68 7.77
C ILE A 556 -10.11 3.85 8.55
N LYS A 557 -10.69 5.04 8.38
CA LYS A 557 -10.16 6.28 8.98
C LYS A 557 -11.29 7.26 9.26
N VAL A 558 -11.19 7.97 10.38
CA VAL A 558 -12.01 9.17 10.65
C VAL A 558 -11.08 10.36 10.74
N GLN A 559 -11.43 11.44 10.05
CA GLN A 559 -10.71 12.71 10.09
C GLN A 559 -11.69 13.84 10.39
N VAL A 560 -11.14 14.95 10.86
CA VAL A 560 -11.84 16.21 11.06
C VAL A 560 -11.32 17.21 10.02
N ASP A 561 -12.14 18.16 9.63
CA ASP A 561 -11.71 19.28 8.81
C ASP A 561 -10.89 20.33 9.59
N CYS A 562 -10.57 21.46 8.95
CA CYS A 562 -9.58 22.40 9.47
C CYS A 562 -10.08 23.26 10.63
N ASP A 563 -11.38 23.49 10.74
CA ASP A 563 -12.07 24.22 11.81
C ASP A 563 -12.77 23.29 12.82
N SER A 564 -12.69 21.97 12.60
CA SER A 564 -13.10 20.95 13.54
C SER A 564 -14.61 20.93 13.81
N ASP A 565 -15.41 21.10 12.77
CA ASP A 565 -16.88 21.07 12.84
C ASP A 565 -17.52 20.02 11.90
N ALA A 566 -16.77 19.46 10.94
CA ALA A 566 -17.20 18.34 10.11
C ALA A 566 -16.24 17.15 10.14
N LEU A 567 -16.78 15.99 9.80
CA LEU A 567 -16.07 14.72 9.77
C LEU A 567 -15.88 14.21 8.34
N GLN A 568 -14.80 13.48 8.13
CA GLN A 568 -14.61 12.64 6.95
C GLN A 568 -14.40 11.19 7.38
N PHE A 569 -15.24 10.29 6.89
CA PHE A 569 -15.10 8.85 7.08
C PHE A 569 -14.53 8.24 5.81
N THR A 570 -13.32 7.68 5.90
CA THR A 570 -12.78 6.81 4.86
C THR A 570 -13.22 5.39 5.15
N VAL A 571 -13.88 4.76 4.17
CA VAL A 571 -14.44 3.42 4.32
C VAL A 571 -14.07 2.54 3.13
N HIS A 572 -14.00 1.23 3.38
CA HIS A 572 -14.08 0.24 2.31
C HIS A 572 -15.55 -0.10 2.09
N GLN A 573 -16.10 0.26 0.93
CA GLN A 573 -17.50 -0.03 0.59
C GLN A 573 -17.64 -1.47 0.07
N HIS A 574 -18.51 -2.24 0.72
CA HIS A 574 -18.94 -3.55 0.23
C HIS A 574 -20.31 -3.46 -0.44
N GLY A 575 -20.51 -4.25 -1.50
CA GLY A 575 -21.75 -4.22 -2.27
C GLY A 575 -21.88 -2.97 -3.15
N THR A 576 -22.90 -2.96 -4.01
CA THR A 576 -23.21 -1.85 -4.93
C THR A 576 -24.12 -0.81 -4.30
#